data_AF-A0A8B3FMM2-F1
#
_entry.id   AF-A0A8B3FMM2-F1
#
_cell.length_a   1.000
_cell.length_b   1.000
_cell.length_c   1.000
_cell.angle_alpha   90.00
_cell.angle_beta   90.00
_cell.angle_gamma   90.00
#
_symmetry.space_group_name_H-M   'P 1'
#
loop_
_entity.id
_entity.type
_entity.pdbx_description
1 polymer ?
#
loop_
_entity_poly.entity_id
_entity_poly.type
_entity_poly.pdbx_seq_one_letter_code
_entity_poly.pdbx_strand_id
1 'polypeptide(L)'
;MTIGNVYSGEWSSVKEAENNFLFAKHYFRKSHDFFEKILLIINNVSEQGAVLRFIRDEDFDNSHLEILIPIVIDIAVDGNIDNFHFARDVLIKNSKNNIVRDGLTSIFDELIISRDEYMYRRVAELLIFLSYNDLRERLMDECKKSNNDDIKEIYSDFIKKYNIS
;
A
#
# COMPACT_ATOMS: atom_id res chain seq x y z
N MET A 1 5.96 47.31 -18.03
CA MET A 1 5.31 46.17 -18.71
C MET A 1 4.94 45.19 -17.61
N THR A 2 3.73 45.31 -17.06
CA THR A 2 3.20 44.34 -16.10
C THR A 2 2.81 43.11 -16.89
N ILE A 3 3.48 41.99 -16.65
CA ILE A 3 3.10 40.70 -17.22
C ILE A 3 1.72 40.39 -16.62
N GLY A 4 0.66 40.63 -17.40
CA GLY A 4 -0.70 40.28 -17.01
C GLY A 4 -0.73 38.79 -16.68
N ASN A 5 -1.45 38.43 -15.62
CA ASN A 5 -1.46 37.07 -15.07
C ASN A 5 -1.70 36.06 -16.20
N VAL A 6 -0.65 35.32 -16.58
CA VAL A 6 -0.61 34.49 -17.81
C VAL A 6 -1.49 33.25 -17.67
N TYR A 7 -2.03 33.01 -16.47
CA TYR A 7 -2.75 31.81 -16.11
C TYR A 7 -4.26 32.08 -15.96
N SER A 8 -5.06 31.07 -16.28
CA SER A 8 -6.51 31.13 -16.09
C SER A 8 -6.88 31.26 -14.60
N GLY A 9 -8.11 31.69 -14.33
CA GLY A 9 -8.63 31.77 -12.96
C GLY A 9 -8.64 30.40 -12.28
N GLU A 10 -8.98 29.35 -13.01
CA GLU A 10 -9.01 27.97 -12.53
C GLU A 10 -7.63 27.48 -12.10
N TRP A 11 -6.59 27.75 -12.90
CA TRP A 11 -5.22 27.39 -12.52
C TRP A 11 -4.78 28.15 -11.26
N SER A 12 -5.16 29.42 -11.14
CA SER A 12 -4.88 30.20 -9.93
C SER A 12 -5.55 29.59 -8.69
N SER A 13 -6.80 29.13 -8.81
CA SER A 13 -7.50 28.39 -7.74
C SER A 13 -6.83 27.07 -7.38
N VAL A 14 -6.30 26.33 -8.37
CA VAL A 14 -5.52 25.10 -8.11
C VAL A 14 -4.26 25.41 -7.31
N LYS A 15 -3.52 26.47 -7.66
CA LYS A 15 -2.33 26.90 -6.92
C LYS A 15 -2.65 27.35 -5.49
N GLU A 16 -3.76 28.03 -5.28
CA GLU A 16 -4.22 28.42 -3.95
C GLU A 16 -4.56 27.19 -3.10
N ALA A 17 -5.32 26.24 -3.65
CA ALA A 17 -5.67 24.99 -2.98
C ALA A 17 -4.42 24.16 -2.62
N GLU A 18 -3.45 24.07 -3.53
CA GLU A 18 -2.16 23.41 -3.27
C GLU A 18 -1.41 24.04 -2.10
N ASN A 19 -1.29 25.38 -2.08
CA ASN A 19 -0.63 26.08 -0.98
C ASN A 19 -1.33 25.84 0.36
N ASN A 20 -2.67 25.94 0.38
CA ASN A 20 -3.46 25.67 1.59
C ASN A 20 -3.27 24.23 2.08
N PHE A 21 -3.24 23.26 1.16
CA PHE A 21 -2.96 21.87 1.48
C PHE A 21 -1.55 21.69 2.07
N LEU A 22 -0.53 22.31 1.48
CA LEU A 22 0.85 22.24 1.98
C LEU A 22 0.98 22.85 3.38
N PHE A 23 0.31 23.97 3.65
CA PHE A 23 0.26 24.56 4.99
C PHE A 23 -0.44 23.63 6.00
N ALA A 24 -1.62 23.11 5.67
CA ALA A 24 -2.36 22.19 6.53
C ALA A 24 -1.54 20.93 6.83
N LYS A 25 -0.92 20.33 5.81
CA LYS A 25 -0.01 19.19 5.93
C LYS A 25 1.17 19.49 6.86
N HIS A 26 1.80 20.65 6.73
CA HIS A 26 2.91 21.07 7.59
C HIS A 26 2.51 21.16 9.06
N TYR A 27 1.37 21.81 9.35
CA TYR A 27 0.89 21.95 10.72
C TYR A 27 0.41 20.62 11.30
N PHE A 28 -0.20 19.76 10.49
CA PHE A 28 -0.60 18.43 10.91
C PHE A 28 0.61 17.57 11.32
N ARG A 29 1.70 17.59 10.53
CA ARG A 29 2.95 16.88 10.88
C ARG A 29 3.57 17.36 12.20
N LYS A 30 3.28 18.59 12.61
CA LYS A 30 3.79 19.20 13.85
C LYS A 30 2.86 19.01 15.05
N SER A 31 1.69 18.40 14.89
CA SER A 31 0.79 18.18 16.03
C SER A 31 1.40 17.18 17.00
N HIS A 32 1.15 17.38 18.30
CA HIS A 32 1.71 16.55 19.36
C HIS A 32 1.28 15.07 19.26
N ASP A 33 0.09 14.84 18.72
CA ASP A 33 -0.57 13.54 18.55
C ASP A 33 -0.61 13.09 17.08
N PHE A 34 0.35 13.56 16.28
CA PHE A 34 0.37 13.32 14.83
C PHE A 34 0.30 11.82 14.51
N PHE A 35 1.17 11.02 15.11
CA PHE A 35 1.23 9.59 14.79
C PHE A 35 0.00 8.84 15.30
N GLU A 36 -0.48 9.16 16.50
CA GLU A 36 -1.70 8.60 17.07
C GLU A 36 -2.92 8.90 16.19
N LYS A 37 -3.01 10.11 15.64
CA LYS A 37 -4.05 10.47 14.67
C LYS A 37 -3.93 9.67 13.38
N ILE A 38 -2.73 9.45 12.86
CA ILE A 38 -2.53 8.59 11.68
C ILE A 38 -3.06 7.18 11.97
N LEU A 39 -2.70 6.59 13.12
CA LEU A 39 -3.15 5.26 13.53
C LEU A 39 -4.67 5.19 13.76
N LEU A 40 -5.30 6.26 14.24
CA LEU A 40 -6.74 6.30 14.39
C LEU A 40 -7.44 6.37 13.02
N ILE A 41 -6.95 7.24 12.13
CA ILE A 41 -7.59 7.53 10.84
C ILE A 41 -7.41 6.37 9.85
N ILE A 42 -6.28 5.67 9.87
CA ILE A 42 -6.03 4.54 8.95
C ILE A 42 -7.02 3.38 9.14
N ASN A 43 -7.63 3.28 10.33
CA ASN A 43 -8.67 2.32 10.65
C ASN A 43 -10.09 2.80 10.30
N ASN A 44 -10.26 4.05 9.87
CA ASN A 44 -11.54 4.58 9.41
C ASN A 44 -11.64 4.48 7.88
N VAL A 45 -12.47 3.57 7.38
CA VAL A 45 -12.65 3.29 5.94
C VAL A 45 -12.93 4.55 5.10
N SER A 46 -13.69 5.52 5.62
CA SER A 46 -14.03 6.73 4.86
C SER A 46 -12.83 7.68 4.66
N GLU A 47 -11.85 7.62 5.55
CA GLU A 47 -10.65 8.47 5.55
C GLU A 47 -9.38 7.69 5.18
N GLN A 48 -9.44 6.36 5.17
CA GLN A 48 -8.31 5.45 5.00
C GLN A 48 -7.53 5.75 3.70
N GLY A 49 -8.22 6.00 2.59
CA GLY A 49 -7.57 6.37 1.34
C GLY A 49 -6.79 7.69 1.42
N ALA A 50 -7.30 8.69 2.16
CA ALA A 50 -6.63 9.98 2.33
C ALA A 50 -5.35 9.82 3.17
N VAL A 51 -5.44 9.10 4.29
CA VAL A 51 -4.28 8.90 5.16
C VAL A 51 -3.24 7.96 4.54
N LEU A 52 -3.62 6.95 3.77
CA LEU A 52 -2.66 6.09 3.05
C LEU A 52 -1.85 6.89 2.02
N ARG A 53 -2.50 7.79 1.26
CA ARG A 53 -1.78 8.71 0.35
C ARG A 53 -0.84 9.64 1.13
N PHE A 54 -1.30 10.14 2.27
CA PHE A 54 -0.46 10.94 3.16
C PHE A 54 0.77 10.15 3.63
N ILE A 55 0.60 8.90 4.08
CA ILE A 55 1.69 8.03 4.53
C ILE A 55 2.67 7.76 3.39
N ARG A 56 2.17 7.49 2.18
CA ARG A 56 3.00 7.29 0.98
C ARG A 56 3.86 8.52 0.69
N ASP A 57 3.30 9.72 0.81
CA ASP A 57 3.99 10.95 0.44
C ASP A 57 4.94 11.47 1.53
N GLU A 58 4.93 10.88 2.73
CA GLU A 58 5.71 11.33 3.89
C GLU A 58 6.74 10.30 4.36
N ASP A 59 7.89 10.79 4.84
CA ASP A 59 8.92 9.92 5.40
C ASP A 59 8.71 9.72 6.90
N PHE A 60 8.69 8.45 7.28
CA PHE A 60 8.60 7.95 8.65
C PHE A 60 9.91 7.24 9.00
N ASP A 61 10.34 7.35 10.25
CA ASP A 61 11.45 6.56 10.76
C ASP A 61 11.05 5.09 10.98
N ASN A 62 12.05 4.25 11.26
CA ASN A 62 11.84 2.83 11.46
C ASN A 62 10.89 2.51 12.63
N SER A 63 10.90 3.28 13.72
CA SER A 63 10.02 3.01 14.86
C SER A 63 8.54 3.21 14.52
N HIS A 64 8.24 4.23 13.71
CA HIS A 64 6.90 4.41 13.17
C HIS A 64 6.54 3.35 12.13
N LEU A 65 7.48 2.98 11.25
CA LEU A 65 7.25 1.96 10.22
C LEU A 65 7.02 0.57 10.81
N GLU A 66 7.70 0.19 11.89
CA GLU A 66 7.49 -1.08 12.59
C GLU A 66 6.03 -1.26 13.04
N ILE A 67 5.34 -0.16 13.35
CA ILE A 67 3.92 -0.16 13.74
C ILE A 67 3.01 -0.06 12.50
N LEU A 68 3.34 0.82 11.54
CA LEU A 68 2.49 1.08 10.38
C LEU A 68 2.48 -0.07 9.38
N ILE A 69 3.63 -0.68 9.09
CA ILE A 69 3.76 -1.64 8.01
C ILE A 69 2.85 -2.87 8.19
N PRO A 70 2.72 -3.49 9.38
CA PRO A 70 1.76 -4.56 9.58
C PRO A 70 0.31 -4.18 9.22
N ILE A 71 -0.13 -2.98 9.64
CA ILE A 71 -1.47 -2.46 9.34
C ILE A 71 -1.63 -2.24 7.83
N VAL A 72 -0.61 -1.67 7.18
CA VAL A 72 -0.64 -1.40 5.74
C VAL A 72 -0.64 -2.71 4.94
N ILE A 73 0.09 -3.74 5.37
CA ILE A 73 0.05 -5.06 4.73
C ILE A 73 -1.35 -5.66 4.81
N ASP A 74 -1.97 -5.62 5.99
CA ASP A 74 -3.34 -6.09 6.17
C ASP A 74 -4.31 -5.40 5.22
N ILE A 75 -4.26 -4.06 5.12
CA ILE A 75 -5.10 -3.31 4.18
C ILE A 75 -4.78 -3.63 2.72
N ALA A 76 -3.52 -3.87 2.37
CA ALA A 76 -3.13 -4.22 1.00
C ALA A 76 -3.62 -5.61 0.57
N VAL A 77 -3.78 -6.53 1.53
CA VAL A 77 -4.14 -7.93 1.26
C VAL A 77 -5.62 -8.21 1.51
N ASP A 78 -6.18 -7.78 2.62
CA ASP A 78 -7.58 -8.05 3.01
C ASP A 78 -8.45 -6.78 3.05
N GLY A 79 -7.85 -5.60 2.87
CA GLY A 79 -8.57 -4.33 2.98
C GLY A 79 -9.64 -4.08 1.92
N ASN A 80 -10.34 -2.96 2.11
CA ASN A 80 -11.40 -2.48 1.23
C ASN A 80 -10.90 -2.32 -0.23
N ILE A 81 -11.75 -2.70 -1.19
CA ILE A 81 -11.43 -2.68 -2.63
C ILE A 81 -11.05 -1.29 -3.17
N ASP A 82 -11.56 -0.23 -2.56
CA ASP A 82 -11.28 1.16 -2.96
C ASP A 82 -9.96 1.67 -2.38
N ASN A 83 -9.39 1.00 -1.37
CA ASN A 83 -8.24 1.51 -0.62
C ASN A 83 -6.99 0.62 -0.68
N PHE A 84 -7.11 -0.68 -0.99
CA PHE A 84 -5.97 -1.61 -0.97
C PHE A 84 -4.81 -1.15 -1.87
N HIS A 85 -5.12 -0.49 -3.00
CA HIS A 85 -4.11 -0.01 -3.93
C HIS A 85 -3.28 1.14 -3.34
N PHE A 86 -3.85 2.00 -2.49
CA PHE A 86 -3.08 3.02 -1.77
C PHE A 86 -2.16 2.40 -0.73
N ALA A 87 -2.61 1.34 -0.04
CA ALA A 87 -1.77 0.60 0.90
C ALA A 87 -0.59 -0.08 0.18
N ARG A 88 -0.84 -0.70 -0.97
CA ARG A 88 0.21 -1.24 -1.84
C ARG A 88 1.25 -0.17 -2.22
N ASP A 89 0.81 1.03 -2.59
CA ASP A 89 1.74 2.12 -2.94
C ASP A 89 2.64 2.53 -1.76
N VAL A 90 2.12 2.51 -0.53
CA VAL A 90 2.92 2.73 0.69
C VAL A 90 4.00 1.66 0.83
N LEU A 91 3.67 0.39 0.60
CA LEU A 91 4.63 -0.72 0.68
C LEU A 91 5.69 -0.62 -0.42
N ILE A 92 5.30 -0.28 -1.65
CA ILE A 92 6.22 -0.08 -2.77
C ILE A 92 7.21 1.04 -2.47
N LYS A 93 6.73 2.17 -1.94
CA LYS A 93 7.58 3.30 -1.53
C LYS A 93 8.64 2.86 -0.51
N ASN A 94 8.28 1.96 0.39
CA ASN A 94 9.13 1.45 1.46
C ASN A 94 9.79 0.09 1.13
N SER A 95 9.74 -0.38 -0.11
CA SER A 95 10.20 -1.73 -0.52
C SER A 95 11.67 -2.03 -0.20
N LYS A 96 12.52 -1.00 -0.08
CA LYS A 96 13.94 -1.13 0.28
C LYS A 96 14.17 -1.20 1.79
N ASN A 97 13.14 -0.96 2.61
CA ASN A 97 13.21 -1.09 4.05
C ASN A 97 12.88 -2.53 4.45
N ASN A 98 13.79 -3.18 5.19
CA ASN A 98 13.64 -4.56 5.61
C ASN A 98 12.36 -4.80 6.41
N ILE A 99 11.82 -3.80 7.11
CA ILE A 99 10.54 -3.90 7.86
C ILE A 99 9.41 -4.39 6.95
N VAL A 100 9.36 -3.97 5.68
CA VAL A 100 8.34 -4.44 4.72
C VAL A 100 8.53 -5.91 4.41
N ARG A 101 9.77 -6.34 4.17
CA ARG A 101 10.09 -7.74 3.87
C ARG A 101 9.85 -8.64 5.07
N ASP A 102 10.31 -8.22 6.23
CA ASP A 102 10.20 -8.96 7.49
C ASP A 102 8.74 -9.08 7.91
N GLY A 103 7.97 -8.00 7.81
CA GLY A 103 6.53 -7.98 8.09
C GLY A 103 5.72 -8.87 7.15
N LEU A 104 6.02 -8.89 5.85
CA LEU A 104 5.38 -9.81 4.92
C LEU A 104 5.78 -11.26 5.19
N THR A 105 7.05 -11.50 5.48
CA THR A 105 7.58 -12.86 5.74
C THR A 105 6.96 -13.45 7.00
N SER A 106 6.75 -12.65 8.05
CA SER A 106 6.21 -13.12 9.33
C SER A 106 4.75 -13.57 9.24
N ILE A 107 3.93 -12.92 8.41
CA ILE A 107 2.51 -13.27 8.25
C ILE A 107 2.25 -14.19 7.05
N PHE A 108 3.27 -14.46 6.23
CA PHE A 108 3.10 -15.13 4.94
C PHE A 108 2.40 -16.48 5.04
N ASP A 109 2.79 -17.29 6.03
CA ASP A 109 2.23 -18.62 6.23
C ASP A 109 0.76 -18.53 6.68
N GLU A 110 0.39 -17.54 7.50
CA GLU A 110 -1.00 -17.30 7.91
C GLU A 110 -1.88 -16.89 6.72
N LEU A 111 -1.37 -16.02 5.85
CA LEU A 111 -2.05 -15.59 4.63
C LEU A 111 -2.35 -16.78 3.70
N ILE A 112 -1.40 -17.72 3.57
CA ILE A 112 -1.56 -18.92 2.76
C ILE A 112 -2.58 -19.89 3.40
N ILE A 113 -2.58 -20.05 4.72
CA ILE A 113 -3.51 -20.95 5.42
C ILE A 113 -4.97 -20.52 5.26
N SER A 114 -5.25 -19.23 5.10
CA SER A 114 -6.61 -18.70 4.90
C SER A 114 -7.37 -19.36 3.75
N ARG A 115 -6.66 -19.81 2.70
CA ARG A 115 -7.21 -20.33 1.43
C ARG A 115 -8.25 -19.40 0.78
N ASP A 116 -8.15 -18.10 1.05
CA ASP A 116 -8.97 -17.10 0.38
C ASP A 116 -8.35 -16.74 -0.98
N GLU A 117 -9.08 -16.99 -2.07
CA GLU A 117 -8.61 -16.73 -3.43
C GLU A 117 -8.24 -15.25 -3.66
N TYR A 118 -9.04 -14.32 -3.12
CA TYR A 118 -8.80 -12.89 -3.28
C TYR A 118 -7.53 -12.46 -2.56
N MET A 119 -7.32 -12.94 -1.32
CA MET A 119 -6.09 -12.68 -0.58
C MET A 119 -4.88 -13.25 -1.33
N TYR A 120 -4.95 -14.48 -1.85
CA TYR A 120 -3.87 -15.07 -2.64
C TYR A 120 -3.51 -14.23 -3.86
N ARG A 121 -4.51 -13.77 -4.63
CA ARG A 121 -4.28 -12.90 -5.80
C ARG A 121 -3.61 -11.60 -5.38
N ARG A 122 -4.08 -10.95 -4.31
CA ARG A 122 -3.52 -9.68 -3.83
C ARG A 122 -2.09 -9.83 -3.30
N VAL A 123 -1.80 -10.91 -2.56
CA VAL A 123 -0.42 -11.23 -2.13
C VAL A 123 0.47 -11.48 -3.33
N ALA A 124 0.02 -12.29 -4.31
CA ALA A 124 0.79 -12.57 -5.51
C ALA A 124 1.14 -11.28 -6.29
N GLU A 125 0.17 -10.37 -6.48
CA GLU A 125 0.44 -9.07 -7.11
C GLU A 125 1.43 -8.24 -6.28
N LEU A 126 1.22 -8.16 -4.97
CA LEU A 126 2.09 -7.40 -4.07
C LEU A 126 3.55 -7.88 -4.14
N LEU A 127 3.79 -9.19 -4.09
CA LEU A 127 5.13 -9.76 -4.17
C LEU A 127 5.83 -9.46 -5.50
N ILE A 128 5.07 -9.34 -6.60
CA ILE A 128 5.61 -8.91 -7.89
C ILE A 128 6.06 -7.45 -7.82
N PHE A 129 5.21 -6.55 -7.30
CA PHE A 129 5.57 -5.14 -7.19
C PHE A 129 6.75 -4.90 -6.25
N LEU A 130 6.90 -5.72 -5.21
CA LEU A 130 8.02 -5.66 -4.27
C LEU A 130 9.27 -6.40 -4.76
N SER A 131 9.19 -7.16 -5.86
CA SER A 131 10.28 -8.02 -6.37
C SER A 131 10.77 -9.07 -5.36
N TYR A 132 9.87 -9.59 -4.51
CA TYR A 132 10.18 -10.65 -3.54
C TYR A 132 10.03 -12.04 -4.17
N ASN A 133 10.97 -12.36 -5.06
CA ASN A 133 10.90 -13.57 -5.90
C ASN A 133 10.83 -14.87 -5.08
N ASP A 134 11.52 -14.95 -3.95
CA ASP A 134 11.54 -16.13 -3.09
C ASP A 134 10.18 -16.41 -2.44
N LEU A 135 9.52 -15.38 -1.92
CA LEU A 135 8.15 -15.52 -1.41
C LEU A 135 7.16 -15.81 -2.54
N ARG A 136 7.37 -15.24 -3.73
CA ARG A 136 6.53 -15.51 -4.89
C ARG A 136 6.62 -16.98 -5.30
N GLU A 137 7.82 -17.54 -5.39
CA GLU A 137 8.03 -18.96 -5.71
C GLU A 137 7.33 -19.87 -4.69
N ARG A 138 7.47 -19.56 -3.39
CA ARG A 138 6.75 -20.28 -2.32
C ARG A 138 5.23 -20.21 -2.52
N LEU A 139 4.68 -19.03 -2.79
CA LEU A 139 3.24 -18.88 -3.05
C LEU A 139 2.79 -19.71 -4.26
N MET A 140 3.54 -19.66 -5.36
CA MET A 140 3.22 -20.41 -6.57
C MET A 140 3.24 -21.92 -6.34
N ASP A 141 4.16 -22.42 -5.53
CA ASP A 141 4.21 -23.84 -5.17
C ASP A 141 3.03 -24.28 -4.31
N GLU A 142 2.56 -23.42 -3.40
CA GLU A 142 1.33 -23.67 -2.64
C GLU A 142 0.10 -23.64 -3.55
N CYS A 143 0.02 -22.71 -4.50
CA CYS A 143 -1.08 -22.68 -5.48
C CYS A 143 -1.16 -23.98 -6.29
N LYS A 144 -0.03 -24.50 -6.80
CA LYS A 144 0.03 -25.77 -7.56
C LYS A 144 -0.46 -26.98 -6.76
N LYS A 145 -0.11 -27.03 -5.47
CA LYS A 145 -0.40 -28.16 -4.58
C LYS A 145 -1.79 -28.07 -3.94
N SER A 146 -2.45 -26.92 -4.03
CA SER A 146 -3.77 -26.72 -3.46
C SER A 146 -4.78 -27.72 -4.03
N ASN A 147 -5.75 -28.13 -3.21
CA ASN A 147 -6.90 -28.90 -3.70
C ASN A 147 -8.06 -28.00 -4.13
N ASN A 148 -7.97 -26.68 -3.93
CA ASN A 148 -8.94 -25.71 -4.39
C ASN A 148 -8.59 -25.29 -5.83
N ASP A 149 -9.50 -25.52 -6.77
CA ASP A 149 -9.29 -25.22 -8.19
C ASP A 149 -9.16 -23.72 -8.46
N ASP A 150 -9.85 -22.86 -7.70
CA ASP A 150 -9.73 -21.41 -7.81
C ASP A 150 -8.31 -20.95 -7.47
N ILE A 151 -7.72 -21.52 -6.40
CA ILE A 151 -6.33 -21.25 -6.00
C ILE A 151 -5.32 -21.81 -7.02
N LYS A 152 -5.59 -22.98 -7.60
CA LYS A 152 -4.74 -23.52 -8.68
C LYS A 152 -4.77 -22.63 -9.92
N GLU A 153 -5.92 -22.04 -10.24
CA GLU A 153 -6.07 -21.13 -11.38
C GLU A 153 -5.17 -19.90 -11.24
N ILE A 154 -5.00 -19.37 -10.03
CA ILE A 154 -4.08 -18.25 -9.75
C ILE A 154 -2.67 -18.54 -10.29
N TYR A 155 -2.14 -19.75 -10.10
CA TYR A 155 -0.83 -20.12 -10.65
C TYR A 155 -0.78 -19.96 -12.17
N SER A 156 -1.80 -20.46 -12.86
CA SER A 156 -1.90 -20.41 -14.32
C SER A 156 -2.05 -18.97 -14.81
N ASP A 157 -2.86 -18.16 -14.12
CA ASP A 157 -3.09 -16.75 -14.46
C ASP A 157 -1.83 -15.92 -14.30
N PHE A 158 -1.12 -16.09 -13.18
CA PHE A 158 0.06 -15.29 -12.88
C PHE A 158 1.24 -15.62 -13.79
N ILE A 159 1.44 -16.90 -14.15
CA ILE A 159 2.44 -17.27 -15.16
C ILE A 159 2.12 -16.60 -16.50
N LYS A 160 0.87 -16.68 -16.96
CA LYS A 160 0.47 -16.08 -18.25
C LYS A 160 0.61 -14.56 -18.25
N LYS A 161 0.19 -13.90 -17.17
CA LYS A 161 0.14 -12.43 -17.07
C LYS A 161 1.51 -11.80 -16.84
N TYR A 162 2.38 -12.44 -16.08
CA TYR A 162 3.66 -11.85 -15.66
C TYR A 162 4.90 -12.57 -16.21
N ASN A 163 4.70 -13.58 -17.07
CA ASN A 163 5.77 -14.33 -17.74
C ASN A 163 6.80 -14.89 -16.74
N ILE A 164 6.31 -15.43 -15.63
CA ILE A 164 7.13 -16.03 -14.58
C ILE A 164 7.63 -17.38 -15.11
N SER A 165 8.87 -17.40 -15.58
CA SER A 165 9.60 -18.61 -16.03
C SER A 165 10.33 -19.28 -14.88
#